data_AF-A0A2T2R563-F1
#
_entry.id   AF-A0A2T2R563-F1
#
_cell.length_a   1.000
_cell.length_b   1.000
_cell.length_c   1.000
_cell.angle_alpha   90.00
_cell.angle_beta   90.00
_cell.angle_gamma   90.00
#
_symmetry.space_group_name_H-M   'P 1'
#
loop_
_entity.id
_entity.type
_entity.pdbx_description
1 polymer ?
#
loop_
_entity_poly.entity_id
_entity_poly.type
_entity_poly.pdbx_seq_one_letter_code
_entity_poly.pdbx_strand_id
1 'polypeptide(L)' 'EEDLMRLFPKEEWFPTSNRLILYGREICPAREHECEDHPLTKIYPPAANTWPKSA' A
#
# COMPACT_ATOMS: atom_id res chain seq x y z
N GLU A 1 13.38 -1.06 -3.27
CA GLU A 1 13.71 -0.83 -1.85
C GLU A 1 14.49 0.45 -1.61
N GLU A 2 15.40 0.87 -2.50
CA GLU A 2 16.26 2.04 -2.28
C GLU A 2 15.50 3.34 -2.00
N ASP A 3 14.37 3.57 -2.68
CA ASP A 3 13.53 4.77 -2.45
C ASP A 3 12.83 4.75 -1.08
N LEU A 4 12.38 3.58 -0.62
CA LEU A 4 11.77 3.42 0.71
C LEU A 4 12.81 3.62 1.82
N MET A 5 14.03 3.13 1.61
CA MET A 5 15.15 3.30 2.55
C MET A 5 15.59 4.76 2.70
N ARG A 6 15.34 5.61 1.70
CA ARG A 6 15.59 7.07 1.76
C ARG A 6 14.49 7.82 2.51
N LEU A 7 13.27 7.28 2.54
CA LEU A 7 12.12 7.90 3.19
C LEU A 7 11.95 7.49 4.65
N PHE A 8 12.36 6.26 5.01
CA PHE A 8 12.19 5.70 6.36
C PHE A 8 13.54 5.49 7.08
N PRO A 9 13.63 5.79 8.39
CA PRO A 9 14.82 5.48 9.18
C PRO A 9 15.06 3.97 9.26
N LYS A 10 16.32 3.53 9.40
CA LYS A 10 16.73 2.11 9.38
C LYS A 10 15.98 1.21 10.36
N GLU A 11 15.67 1.75 11.53
CA GLU A 11 14.95 1.03 12.59
C GLU A 11 13.51 0.68 12.19
N GLU A 12 12.93 1.43 11.25
CA GLU A 12 11.56 1.26 10.81
C GLU A 12 11.42 0.42 9.53
N TRP A 13 12.51 -0.03 8.91
CA TRP A 13 12.45 -0.79 7.66
C TRP A 13 11.67 -2.09 7.83
N PHE A 14 12.00 -2.87 8.85
CA PHE A 14 11.34 -4.14 9.13
C PHE A 14 9.84 -3.97 9.47
N PRO A 15 9.42 -3.11 10.41
CA PRO A 15 8.00 -2.92 10.70
C PRO A 15 7.24 -2.31 9.53
N THR A 16 7.83 -1.39 8.76
CA THR A 16 7.18 -0.78 7.60
C THR A 16 6.92 -1.81 6.50
N SER A 17 7.89 -2.66 6.18
CA SER A 17 7.70 -3.75 5.20
C SER A 17 6.58 -4.70 5.62
N ASN A 18 6.53 -5.10 6.90
CA ASN A 18 5.45 -5.94 7.41
C ASN A 18 4.08 -5.25 7.33
N ARG A 19 4.00 -3.95 7.66
CA ARG A 19 2.76 -3.17 7.52
C ARG A 19 2.30 -3.09 6.07
N LEU A 20 3.20 -2.91 5.11
CA LEU A 20 2.87 -2.89 3.68
C LEU A 20 2.38 -4.25 3.19
N ILE A 21 2.99 -5.35 3.65
CA ILE A 21 2.53 -6.71 3.32
C ILE A 21 1.14 -6.97 3.89
N LEU A 22 0.90 -6.62 5.16
CA LEU A 22 -0.42 -6.77 5.80
C LEU A 22 -1.47 -5.91 5.09
N TYR A 23 -1.10 -4.69 4.71
CA TYR A 23 -1.97 -3.80 3.94
C TYR A 23 -2.39 -4.44 2.62
N GLY A 24 -1.44 -5.00 1.85
CA GLY A 24 -1.75 -5.69 0.59
C GLY A 24 -2.48 -7.02 0.75
N ARG A 25 -2.53 -7.62 1.95
CA ARG A 25 -3.26 -8.87 2.20
C ARG A 25 -4.68 -8.63 2.70
N GLU A 26 -4.81 -7.73 3.66
CA GLU A 26 -6.07 -7.50 4.38
C GLU A 26 -6.90 -6.37 3.75
N ILE A 27 -6.24 -5.33 3.24
CA ILE A 27 -6.91 -4.11 2.75
C ILE A 27 -6.98 -4.14 1.23
N CYS A 28 -5.82 -4.25 0.56
CA CYS A 28 -5.71 -4.16 -0.90
C CYS A 28 -5.26 -5.48 -1.54
N PRO A 29 -6.07 -6.56 -1.50
CA PRO A 29 -5.69 -7.85 -2.07
C PRO A 29 -5.56 -7.79 -3.60
N ALA A 30 -4.76 -8.68 -4.17
CA ALA A 30 -4.55 -8.77 -5.62
C ALA A 30 -5.75 -9.30 -6.42
N ARG A 31 -6.94 -9.40 -5.82
CA ARG A 31 -8.19 -9.78 -6.50
C ARG A 31 -9.06 -8.53 -6.69
N GLU A 32 -10.08 -8.60 -7.54
CA GLU A 32 -11.04 -7.51 -7.67
C GLU A 32 -11.70 -7.18 -6.32
N HIS A 33 -11.59 -5.91 -5.90
CA HIS A 33 -12.24 -5.35 -4.73
C HIS A 33 -12.36 -3.82 -4.90
N GLU A 34 -13.14 -3.18 -4.03
CA GLU A 34 -13.36 -1.74 -4.07
C GLU A 34 -12.22 -0.98 -3.38
N CYS A 35 -11.26 -0.48 -4.17
CA CYS A 35 -10.14 0.31 -3.67
C CYS A 35 -10.52 1.72 -3.16
N GLU A 36 -11.78 2.13 -3.30
CA GLU A 36 -12.26 3.47 -2.95
C GLU A 36 -12.33 3.71 -1.44
N ASP A 37 -12.64 2.69 -0.64
CA ASP A 37 -12.76 2.86 0.82
C ASP A 37 -11.42 2.71 1.58
N HIS A 38 -10.34 2.41 0.86
CA HIS A 38 -9.03 2.22 1.48
C HIS A 38 -8.56 3.48 2.22
N PRO A 39 -7.94 3.32 3.42
CA PRO A 39 -7.40 4.45 4.16
C PRO A 39 -6.29 5.19 3.39
N LEU A 40 -5.52 4.50 2.54
CA LEU A 40 -4.53 5.19 1.69
C LEU A 40 -5.16 5.94 0.52
N THR A 41 -6.29 5.46 -0.02
CA THR A 41 -7.04 6.17 -1.08
C THR A 41 -7.62 7.48 -0.55
N LYS A 42 -8.02 7.52 0.73
CA LYS A 42 -8.49 8.76 1.39
C LYS A 42 -7.38 9.81 1.51
N ILE A 43 -6.12 9.38 1.64
CA ILE A 43 -4.95 10.27 1.75
C ILE A 43 -4.40 10.62 0.36
N TYR A 44 -4.48 9.68 -0.59
CA TYR A 44 -4.02 9.84 -1.96
C TYR A 44 -5.09 9.32 -2.94
N PRO A 45 -6.09 10.16 -3.29
CA PRO A 45 -7.20 9.78 -4.17
C PRO A 45 -6.81 9.19 -5.53
N PRO A 46 -5.67 9.60 -6.18
CA PRO A 46 -5.24 8.97 -7.41
C PRO A 46 -4.94 7.47 -7.27
N ALA A 47 -4.71 6.96 -6.05
CA ALA A 47 -4.50 5.53 -5.81
C ALA A 47 -5.70 4.67 -6.27
N ALA A 48 -6.93 5.18 -6.21
CA ALA A 48 -8.10 4.42 -6.66
C ALA A 48 -8.02 3.98 -8.13
N ASN A 49 -7.39 4.80 -8.97
CA ASN A 49 -7.35 4.62 -10.42
C ASN A 49 -5.98 4.18 -10.95
N THR A 50 -4.92 4.33 -10.16
CA THR A 50 -3.54 4.03 -10.60
C THR A 50 -3.24 2.54 -10.55
N TRP A 51 -3.87 1.81 -9.63
CA TRP A 51 -3.66 0.38 -9.46
C TRP A 51 -4.64 -0.31 -10.39
N PRO A 52 -4.19 -1.11 -11.37
CA PRO A 52 -5.12 -1.87 -12.18
C PRO A 52 -5.94 -2.74 -11.22
N LYS A 53 -7.27 -2.71 -11.34
CA LYS A 53 -8.10 -3.79 -10.79
C LYS A 53 -7.49 -5.06 -11.34
N SER A 54 -6.78 -5.78 -10.49
CA SER A 54 -6.05 -6.97 -10.92
C SER A 54 -7.12 -7.93 -11.42
N ALA A 55 -7.09 -8.14 -12.74
CA ALA A 55 -8.03 -8.93 -13.51
C ALA A 55 -8.14 -10.35 -12.97
#